data_AF-A0A2N8BRU4-F1
#
_entry.id   AF-A0A2N8BRU4-F1
#
_cell.length_a   1.000
_cell.length_b   1.000
_cell.length_c   1.000
_cell.angle_alpha   90.00
_cell.angle_beta   90.00
_cell.angle_gamma   90.00
#
_symmetry.space_group_name_H-M   'P 1'
#
loop_
_entity.id
_entity.type
_entity.pdbx_description
1 polymer ?
#
loop_
_entity_poly.entity_id
_entity_poly.type
_entity_poly.pdbx_seq_one_letter_code
_entity_poly.pdbx_strand_id
1 'polypeptide(L)'
;IDPVHGETMQGQRYAVGQHFRAHFDYFNEAQPYWPKMVETGGQRTWTAMIYLNDVEEGGATWFPTIGIRVAPKKGLLLTWN
;
A
#
# COMPACT_ATOMS: atom_id res chain seq x y z
N ILE A 1 15.30 -6.69 -4.93
CA ILE A 1 14.43 -7.24 -5.98
C ILE A 1 14.99 -6.80 -7.32
N ASP A 2 14.79 -7.56 -8.40
CA ASP A 2 15.10 -7.05 -9.73
C ASP A 2 14.27 -5.77 -9.96
N PRO A 3 14.86 -4.64 -10.36
CA PRO A 3 14.13 -3.40 -10.62
C PRO A 3 12.94 -3.57 -11.57
N VAL A 4 12.98 -4.55 -12.48
CA VAL A 4 11.86 -4.84 -13.40
C VAL A 4 10.59 -5.33 -12.68
N HIS A 5 10.72 -5.81 -11.44
CA HIS A 5 9.59 -6.24 -10.60
C HIS A 5 9.17 -5.16 -9.59
N GLY A 6 9.80 -3.99 -9.61
CA GLY A 6 9.51 -2.88 -8.71
C GLY A 6 8.82 -1.73 -9.43
N GLU A 7 7.86 -1.10 -8.77
CA GLU A 7 7.32 0.18 -9.21
C GLU A 7 8.17 1.34 -8.67
N THR A 8 8.11 2.49 -9.34
CA THR A 8 8.62 3.75 -8.79
C THR A 8 8.02 3.99 -7.40
N MET A 9 8.86 4.36 -6.43
CA MET A 9 8.42 4.63 -5.07
C MET A 9 7.31 5.70 -5.03
N GLN A 10 6.27 5.42 -4.27
CA GLN A 10 5.12 6.31 -4.10
C GLN A 10 5.13 6.94 -2.70
N GLY A 11 4.82 8.24 -2.63
CA GLY A 11 4.70 8.98 -1.38
C GLY A 11 3.25 9.44 -1.15
N GLN A 12 2.74 9.22 0.06
CA GLN A 12 1.38 9.61 0.45
C GLN A 12 1.44 10.47 1.70
N ARG A 13 0.65 11.55 1.72
CA ARG A 13 0.52 12.46 2.87
C ARG A 13 -0.95 12.65 3.19
N TYR A 14 -1.33 12.35 4.43
CA TYR A 14 -2.69 12.51 4.92
C TYR A 14 -2.76 13.65 5.93
N ALA A 15 -3.73 14.55 5.75
CA ALA A 15 -4.12 15.54 6.74
C ALA A 15 -5.14 14.95 7.73
N VAL A 16 -5.39 15.67 8.83
CA VAL A 16 -6.41 15.29 9.82
C VAL A 16 -7.76 15.06 9.14
N GLY A 17 -8.41 13.93 9.45
CA GLY A 17 -9.69 13.52 8.88
C GLY A 17 -9.63 12.84 7.51
N GLN A 18 -8.48 12.89 6.83
CA GLN A 18 -8.29 12.13 5.59
C GLN A 18 -8.08 10.64 5.90
N HIS A 19 -8.59 9.80 5.02
CA HIS A 19 -8.43 8.35 5.11
C HIS A 19 -8.37 7.77 3.71
N PHE A 20 -7.78 6.58 3.62
CA PHE A 20 -7.92 5.72 2.44
C PHE A 20 -8.88 4.59 2.76
N ARG A 21 -9.75 4.24 1.81
CA ARG A 21 -10.69 3.15 2.02
C ARG A 21 -9.97 1.81 1.97
N ALA A 22 -10.49 0.83 2.71
CA ALA A 22 -10.01 -0.54 2.60
C ALA A 22 -10.11 -1.02 1.15
N HIS A 23 -9.03 -1.60 0.66
CA HIS A 23 -8.87 -2.04 -0.73
C HIS A 23 -7.81 -3.14 -0.79
N PHE A 24 -7.60 -3.68 -1.99
CA PHE A 24 -6.48 -4.54 -2.30
C PHE A 24 -5.48 -3.79 -3.17
N ASP A 25 -4.18 -4.04 -2.96
CA ASP A 25 -3.13 -3.43 -3.77
C ASP A 25 -3.04 -4.06 -5.17
N TYR A 26 -3.52 -5.30 -5.32
CA TYR A 26 -3.52 -6.02 -6.59
C TYR A 26 -4.49 -5.41 -7.60
N PHE A 27 -4.16 -5.57 -8.87
CA PHE A 27 -4.99 -5.18 -10.00
C PHE A 27 -6.11 -6.18 -10.23
N ASN A 28 -7.32 -5.69 -10.52
CA ASN A 28 -8.42 -6.54 -10.95
C ASN A 28 -8.30 -6.79 -12.46
N GLU A 29 -8.01 -8.04 -12.83
CA GLU A 29 -7.75 -8.46 -14.22
C GLU A 29 -8.96 -8.29 -15.15
N ALA A 30 -10.17 -8.19 -14.59
CA ALA A 30 -11.39 -7.97 -15.37
C ALA A 30 -11.60 -6.49 -15.79
N GLN A 31 -10.73 -5.57 -15.34
CA GLN A 31 -10.89 -4.15 -15.59
C GLN A 31 -10.17 -3.70 -16.88
N PRO A 32 -10.67 -2.65 -17.58
CA PRO A 32 -10.08 -2.19 -18.85
C PRO A 32 -8.62 -1.74 -18.74
N TYR A 33 -8.14 -1.39 -17.54
CA TYR A 33 -6.75 -0.99 -17.32
C TYR A 33 -5.78 -2.18 -17.30
N TRP A 34 -6.26 -3.42 -17.13
CA TRP A 34 -5.42 -4.58 -16.89
C TRP A 34 -4.38 -4.84 -18.01
N PRO A 35 -4.74 -4.84 -19.31
CA PRO A 35 -3.76 -5.08 -20.38
C PRO A 35 -2.56 -4.13 -20.30
N LYS A 36 -2.78 -2.87 -19.91
CA LYS A 36 -1.71 -1.88 -19.74
C LYS A 36 -0.82 -2.17 -18.53
N MET A 37 -1.36 -2.73 -17.44
CA MET A 37 -0.55 -3.09 -16.27
C MET A 37 0.37 -4.27 -16.56
N VAL A 38 -0.06 -5.22 -17.39
CA VAL A 38 0.76 -6.35 -17.85
C VAL A 38 2.01 -5.86 -18.58
N GLU A 39 1.88 -4.82 -19.39
CA GLU A 39 3.01 -4.20 -20.11
C GLU A 39 4.03 -3.54 -19.17
N THR A 40 3.63 -3.18 -17.95
CA THR A 40 4.46 -2.44 -16.97
C THR A 40 4.85 -3.28 -15.75
N GLY A 41 4.95 -4.60 -15.91
CA GLY A 41 5.41 -5.53 -14.85
C GLY A 41 4.32 -6.45 -14.28
N GLY A 42 3.05 -6.23 -14.65
CA GLY A 42 1.95 -7.14 -14.29
C GLY A 42 1.43 -6.96 -12.88
N GLN A 43 1.18 -8.08 -12.20
CA GLN A 43 0.47 -8.11 -10.93
C GLN A 43 1.38 -7.77 -9.73
N ARG A 44 0.84 -7.03 -8.76
CA ARG A 44 1.48 -6.80 -7.47
C ARG A 44 1.31 -8.03 -6.58
N THR A 45 2.44 -8.64 -6.22
CA THR A 45 2.47 -9.82 -5.34
C THR A 45 2.90 -9.50 -3.92
N TRP A 46 3.55 -8.36 -3.71
CA TRP A 46 4.01 -7.89 -2.41
C TRP A 46 3.85 -6.37 -2.33
N THR A 47 3.48 -5.89 -1.15
CA THR A 47 3.53 -4.47 -0.81
C THR A 47 4.50 -4.27 0.34
N ALA A 48 5.34 -3.23 0.23
CA ALA A 48 6.19 -2.74 1.30
C ALA A 48 5.89 -1.26 1.54
N MET A 49 5.48 -0.91 2.76
CA MET A 49 5.13 0.45 3.15
C MET A 49 5.88 0.85 4.42
N ILE A 50 6.49 2.03 4.40
CA ILE A 50 7.20 2.58 5.55
C ILE A 50 6.51 3.85 6.05
N TYR A 51 6.32 3.96 7.37
CA TYR A 51 5.84 5.19 7.97
C TYR A 51 6.98 6.21 8.08
N LEU A 52 6.78 7.41 7.52
CA LEU A 52 7.82 8.45 7.45
C LEU A 52 7.85 9.37 8.68
N ASN A 53 6.80 9.37 9.49
CA ASN A 53 6.67 10.14 10.72
C ASN A 53 5.80 9.43 11.75
N ASP A 54 5.92 9.85 13.01
CA ASP A 54 4.98 9.49 14.06
C ASP A 54 3.68 10.29 13.91
N VAL A 55 2.57 9.70 14.36
CA VAL A 55 1.23 10.30 14.33
C VAL A 55 0.68 10.26 15.75
N GLU A 56 0.18 11.39 16.23
CA GLU A 56 -0.34 11.53 17.60
C GLU A 56 -1.62 10.70 17.82
N GLU A 57 -2.56 10.76 16.88
CA GLU A 57 -3.81 10.00 16.94
C GLU A 57 -4.27 9.57 15.53
N GLY A 58 -4.82 8.36 15.42
CA GLY A 58 -5.35 7.82 14.17
C GLY A 58 -4.26 7.31 13.21
N GLY A 59 -4.53 7.38 11.91
CA GLY A 59 -3.56 7.04 10.85
C GLY A 59 -3.17 5.56 10.72
N ALA A 60 -3.75 4.66 11.53
CA ALA A 60 -3.39 3.25 11.52
C ALA A 60 -3.72 2.55 10.20
N THR A 61 -2.80 1.74 9.70
CA THR A 61 -3.12 0.76 8.65
C THR A 61 -3.95 -0.35 9.27
N TRP A 62 -5.15 -0.56 8.72
CA TRP A 62 -6.10 -1.55 9.19
C TRP A 62 -6.25 -2.69 8.18
N PHE A 63 -6.01 -3.92 8.63
CA PHE A 63 -6.26 -5.16 7.91
C PHE A 63 -7.57 -5.77 8.43
N PRO A 64 -8.74 -5.44 7.84
CA PRO A 64 -10.05 -5.76 8.41
C PRO A 64 -10.30 -7.26 8.52
N THR A 65 -9.90 -8.05 7.51
CA THR A 65 -10.16 -9.50 7.44
C THR A 65 -9.54 -10.27 8.61
N ILE A 66 -8.38 -9.83 9.09
CA ILE A 66 -7.64 -10.48 10.18
C ILE A 66 -7.71 -9.68 11.50
N GLY A 67 -8.44 -8.56 11.53
CA GLY A 67 -8.63 -7.75 12.73
C GLY A 67 -7.39 -7.01 13.24
N ILE A 68 -6.33 -6.87 12.43
CA ILE A 68 -5.07 -6.22 12.85
C ILE A 68 -5.10 -4.73 12.51
N ARG A 69 -4.67 -3.90 13.46
CA ARG A 69 -4.39 -2.47 13.26
C ARG A 69 -2.96 -2.19 13.66
N VAL A 70 -2.22 -1.51 12.78
CA VAL A 70 -0.86 -1.09 13.06
C VAL A 70 -0.82 0.43 13.14
N ALA A 71 -0.51 0.96 14.32
CA ALA A 71 -0.32 2.39 14.51
C ALA A 71 0.95 2.87 13.78
N PRO A 72 0.94 4.08 13.17
CA PRO A 72 2.12 4.64 12.54
C PRO A 72 3.22 4.89 13.56
N LYS A 73 4.42 4.42 13.25
CA LYS A 73 5.64 4.74 13.99
C LYS A 73 6.75 5.00 13.01
N LYS A 74 7.45 6.13 13.13
CA LYS A 74 8.49 6.53 12.19
C LYS A 74 9.52 5.40 12.00
N GLY A 75 9.76 5.03 10.75
CA GLY A 75 10.70 4.00 10.35
C GLY A 75 10.17 2.57 10.43
N LEU A 76 8.95 2.34 10.94
CA LEU A 76 8.32 1.02 10.91
C LEU A 76 7.96 0.66 9.46
N LEU A 77 8.53 -0.44 8.98
CA LEU A 77 8.24 -1.05 7.68
C LEU A 77 7.21 -2.17 7.86
N LEU A 78 6.17 -2.13 7.04
CA LEU A 78 5.18 -3.19 6.90
C LEU A 78 5.33 -3.84 5.53
N THR A 79 5.34 -5.17 5.50
CA THR A 79 5.39 -5.96 4.28
C THR A 79 4.30 -7.02 4.32
N TRP A 80 3.50 -7.12 3.26
CA TRP A 80 2.43 -8.11 3.16
C TRP A 80 2.23 -8.59 1.72
N ASN A 81 1.50 -9.70 1.59
CA ASN A 81 1.15 -10.37 0.33
C ASN A 81 -0.28 -10.94 0.42
#